data_AF-A0A162PH94-F1
#
_entry.id   AF-A0A162PH94-F1
#
_cell.length_a   1.000
_cell.length_b   1.000
_cell.length_c   1.000
_cell.angle_alpha   90.00
_cell.angle_beta   90.00
_cell.angle_gamma   90.00
#
_symmetry.space_group_name_H-M   'P 1'
#
loop_
_entity.id
_entity.type
_entity.pdbx_description
1 polymer ?
#
loop_
_entity_poly.entity_id
_entity_poly.type
_entity_poly.pdbx_seq_one_letter_code
_entity_poly.pdbx_strand_id
1 'polypeptide(L)'
;MSILKNVFAIHGVFEGLLGFTVFFFPQLFASYVNLAEGQGEFIMRAFGAGILALGTGGILCNGMPDVLPCKRAIGASFLAFHGLLAFLSFQSRKNGSLTDLVGWVACGIHSVMAVLFYVWYKVTESQVKTYTKKNGPKHDH
;
A
#
# COMPACT_ATOMS: atom_id res chain seq x y z
N MET A 1 -3.59 -24.93 -9.96
CA MET A 1 -3.46 -23.46 -9.84
C MET A 1 -3.06 -22.91 -11.20
N SER A 2 -3.63 -21.79 -11.68
CA SER A 2 -3.21 -21.23 -12.97
C SER A 2 -1.79 -20.65 -12.86
N ILE A 3 -0.98 -20.79 -13.91
CA ILE A 3 0.40 -20.27 -13.99
C ILE A 3 0.45 -18.78 -13.59
N LEU A 4 -0.57 -18.03 -14.00
CA LEU A 4 -0.71 -16.60 -13.70
C LEU A 4 -0.74 -16.31 -12.19
N LYS A 5 -1.41 -17.14 -11.37
CA LYS A 5 -1.45 -16.96 -9.91
C LYS A 5 -0.08 -17.12 -9.27
N ASN A 6 0.71 -18.09 -9.75
CA ASN A 6 2.07 -18.30 -9.26
C ASN A 6 2.99 -17.13 -9.63
N VAL A 7 2.85 -16.56 -10.84
CA VAL A 7 3.63 -15.39 -11.27
C VAL A 7 3.35 -14.19 -10.36
N PHE A 8 2.07 -13.88 -10.08
CA PHE A 8 1.73 -12.77 -9.18
C PHE A 8 2.20 -12.99 -7.75
N ALA A 9 2.12 -14.22 -7.23
CA ALA A 9 2.61 -14.54 -5.90
C ALA A 9 4.14 -14.35 -5.80
N ILE A 10 4.89 -14.86 -6.79
CA ILE A 10 6.35 -14.70 -6.86
C ILE A 10 6.72 -13.22 -6.96
N HIS A 11 6.05 -12.47 -7.85
CA HIS A 11 6.24 -11.03 -7.99
C HIS A 11 5.99 -10.29 -6.67
N GLY A 12 4.88 -10.57 -5.98
CA GLY A 12 4.58 -9.97 -4.68
C GLY A 12 5.61 -10.29 -3.59
N VAL A 13 6.22 -11.48 -3.61
CA VAL A 13 7.33 -11.84 -2.71
C VAL A 13 8.58 -11.03 -3.02
N PHE A 14 8.99 -10.94 -4.29
CA PHE A 14 10.16 -10.16 -4.69
C PHE A 14 9.98 -8.66 -4.39
N GLU A 15 8.82 -8.09 -4.73
CA GLU A 15 8.48 -6.72 -4.38
C GLU A 15 8.44 -6.52 -2.87
N GLY A 16 7.84 -7.44 -2.11
CA GLY A 16 7.82 -7.39 -0.65
C GLY A 16 9.24 -7.35 -0.05
N LEU A 17 10.15 -8.21 -0.52
CA LEU A 17 11.54 -8.24 -0.08
C LEU A 17 12.30 -6.96 -0.48
N LEU A 18 12.11 -6.48 -1.71
CA LEU A 18 12.73 -5.25 -2.18
C LEU A 18 12.23 -4.05 -1.35
N GLY A 19 10.92 -3.92 -1.19
CA GLY A 19 10.30 -2.88 -0.38
C GLY A 19 10.76 -2.92 1.06
N PHE A 20 10.84 -4.11 1.67
CA PHE A 20 11.39 -4.29 3.02
C PHE A 20 12.82 -3.77 3.11
N THR A 21 13.66 -4.16 2.15
CA THR A 21 15.08 -3.78 2.13
C THR A 21 15.23 -2.26 1.99
N VAL A 22 14.49 -1.66 1.05
CA VAL A 22 14.50 -0.22 0.80
C VAL A 22 13.93 0.58 1.99
N PHE A 23 12.92 0.04 2.70
CA PHE A 23 12.29 0.70 3.84
C PHE A 23 13.14 0.64 5.11
N PHE A 24 13.73 -0.50 5.44
CA PHE A 24 14.51 -0.66 6.67
C PHE A 24 15.99 -0.31 6.51
N PHE A 25 16.53 -0.41 5.29
CA PHE A 25 17.93 -0.12 4.99
C PHE A 25 18.06 0.93 3.87
N PRO A 26 17.43 2.12 4.00
CA PRO A 26 17.43 3.14 2.95
C PRO A 26 18.83 3.65 2.59
N GLN A 27 19.80 3.57 3.52
CA GLN A 27 21.19 3.98 3.31
C GLN A 27 21.89 3.20 2.19
N LEU A 28 21.44 1.98 1.88
CA LEU A 28 21.95 1.21 0.75
C LEU A 28 21.59 1.82 -0.62
N PHE A 29 20.57 2.68 -0.64
CA PHE A 29 20.01 3.25 -1.86
C PHE A 29 20.03 4.78 -1.89
N ALA A 30 20.15 5.44 -0.73
CA ALA A 30 20.09 6.89 -0.61
C ALA A 30 21.16 7.59 -1.47
N SER A 31 22.32 6.98 -1.69
CA SER A 31 23.38 7.51 -2.55
C SER A 31 23.00 7.64 -4.04
N TYR A 32 21.94 6.95 -4.49
CA TYR A 32 21.48 7.04 -5.88
C TYR A 32 20.51 8.20 -6.12
N VAL A 33 19.97 8.80 -5.06
CA VAL A 33 19.01 9.89 -5.12
C VAL A 33 19.74 11.15 -4.69
N ASN A 34 20.29 11.89 -5.66
CA ASN A 34 21.11 13.08 -5.42
C ASN A 34 20.30 14.19 -4.72
N LEU A 35 20.20 14.11 -3.38
CA LEU A 35 19.36 14.92 -2.50
C LEU A 35 20.17 15.38 -1.29
N ALA A 36 19.66 16.38 -0.58
CA ALA A 36 20.32 16.88 0.63
C ALA A 36 20.37 15.81 1.73
N GLU A 37 21.32 15.99 2.66
CA GLU A 37 21.55 15.08 3.78
C GLU A 37 20.26 14.85 4.59
N GLY A 38 19.94 13.58 4.87
CA GLY A 38 18.70 13.15 5.54
C GLY A 38 17.44 13.10 4.66
N GLN A 39 17.38 13.83 3.54
CA GLN A 39 16.22 13.79 2.62
C GLN A 39 16.19 12.51 1.78
N GLY A 40 17.36 12.04 1.33
CA GLY A 40 17.50 10.82 0.55
C GLY A 40 16.97 9.59 1.30
N GLU A 41 17.29 9.48 2.59
CA GLU A 41 16.80 8.36 3.40
C GLU A 41 15.29 8.38 3.58
N PHE A 42 14.70 9.55 3.86
CA PHE A 42 13.25 9.68 3.98
C PHE A 42 12.53 9.28 2.68
N ILE A 43 13.01 9.77 1.54
CA ILE A 43 12.43 9.46 0.22
C ILE A 43 12.57 7.97 -0.09
N MET A 44 13.73 7.36 0.19
CA MET A 44 13.90 5.92 0.00
C MET A 44 12.96 5.12 0.91
N ARG A 45 12.80 5.50 2.18
CA ARG A 45 11.83 4.85 3.07
C ARG A 45 10.40 4.97 2.55
N ALA A 46 10.01 6.15 2.07
CA ALA A 46 8.68 6.37 1.49
C ALA A 46 8.48 5.51 0.22
N PHE A 47 9.50 5.40 -0.62
CA PHE A 47 9.49 4.53 -1.79
C PHE A 47 9.37 3.04 -1.40
N GLY A 48 10.16 2.58 -0.43
CA GLY A 48 10.08 1.23 0.12
C GLY A 48 8.71 0.91 0.72
N ALA A 49 8.07 1.88 1.38
CA ALA A 49 6.70 1.74 1.88
C ALA A 49 5.70 1.53 0.73
N GLY A 50 5.88 2.25 -0.39
CA GLY A 50 5.09 2.06 -1.61
C GLY A 50 5.21 0.67 -2.20
N ILE A 51 6.44 0.14 -2.30
CA ILE A 51 6.68 -1.22 -2.80
C ILE A 51 6.12 -2.27 -1.82
N LEU A 52 6.33 -2.12 -0.51
CA LEU A 52 5.78 -3.01 0.51
C LEU A 52 4.26 -3.09 0.44
N ALA A 53 3.61 -1.95 0.24
CA ALA A 53 2.17 -1.87 0.05
C ALA A 53 1.70 -2.69 -1.15
N LEU A 54 2.35 -2.54 -2.31
CA LEU A 54 2.03 -3.30 -3.51
C LEU A 54 2.25 -4.81 -3.30
N GLY A 55 3.40 -5.20 -2.75
CA GLY A 55 3.71 -6.58 -2.42
C GLY A 55 2.70 -7.21 -1.45
N THR A 56 2.26 -6.46 -0.44
CA THR A 56 1.24 -6.90 0.53
C THR A 56 -0.09 -7.21 -0.15
N GLY A 57 -0.54 -6.34 -1.08
CA GLY A 57 -1.75 -6.60 -1.86
C GLY A 57 -1.62 -7.82 -2.76
N GLY A 58 -0.48 -7.99 -3.43
CA GLY A 58 -0.20 -9.15 -4.28
C GLY A 58 -0.22 -10.47 -3.51
N ILE A 59 0.39 -10.51 -2.32
CA ILE A 59 0.42 -11.70 -1.46
C ILE A 59 -0.97 -12.00 -0.88
N LEU A 60 -1.65 -10.99 -0.35
CA LEU A 60 -2.98 -11.17 0.24
C LEU A 60 -4.03 -11.59 -0.79
N CYS A 61 -3.86 -11.19 -2.05
CA CYS A 61 -4.74 -11.60 -3.14
C CYS A 61 -4.48 -13.00 -3.69
N ASN A 62 -3.36 -13.62 -3.33
CA ASN A 62 -3.10 -14.99 -3.70
C ASN A 62 -4.08 -15.93 -2.96
N GLY A 63 -4.94 -16.61 -3.71
CA GLY A 63 -5.95 -17.52 -3.14
C GLY A 63 -7.29 -16.86 -2.79
N MET A 64 -7.44 -15.54 -2.93
CA MET A 64 -8.76 -14.93 -2.86
C MET A 64 -9.61 -15.34 -4.08
N PRO A 65 -10.93 -15.56 -3.91
CA PRO A 65 -11.82 -15.86 -5.03
C PRO A 65 -11.84 -14.67 -6.01
N ASP A 66 -11.98 -14.97 -7.31
CA ASP A 66 -11.66 -14.10 -8.47
C ASP A 66 -12.69 -12.98 -8.74
N VAL A 67 -13.26 -12.47 -7.67
CA VAL A 67 -14.54 -11.76 -7.64
C VAL A 67 -14.36 -10.48 -6.88
N LEU A 68 -13.45 -9.66 -7.40
CA LEU A 68 -12.87 -8.41 -6.85
C LEU A 68 -11.51 -8.57 -6.13
N PRO A 69 -10.58 -9.47 -6.55
CA PRO A 69 -9.26 -9.58 -5.93
C PRO A 69 -8.53 -8.24 -6.00
N CYS A 70 -8.56 -7.57 -7.15
CA CYS A 70 -7.97 -6.24 -7.34
C CYS A 70 -8.50 -5.18 -6.36
N LYS A 71 -9.78 -5.21 -5.96
CA LYS A 71 -10.32 -4.20 -5.03
C LYS A 71 -9.86 -4.42 -3.60
N ARG A 72 -9.85 -5.67 -3.13
CA ARG A 72 -9.35 -6.01 -1.79
C ARG A 72 -7.82 -5.87 -1.71
N ALA A 73 -7.10 -6.22 -2.79
CA ALA A 73 -5.66 -5.95 -2.93
C ALA A 73 -5.38 -4.47 -2.76
N ILE A 74 -6.04 -3.65 -3.58
CA ILE A 74 -5.83 -2.20 -3.58
C ILE A 74 -6.16 -1.64 -2.19
N GLY A 75 -7.26 -2.04 -1.57
CA GLY A 75 -7.60 -1.60 -0.21
C GLY A 75 -6.54 -1.98 0.83
N ALA A 76 -6.05 -3.22 0.81
CA ALA A 76 -5.03 -3.70 1.75
C ALA A 76 -3.65 -3.05 1.50
N SER A 77 -3.22 -2.97 0.25
CA SER A 77 -2.04 -2.24 -0.17
C SER A 77 -2.10 -0.79 0.29
N PHE A 78 -3.24 -0.15 0.08
CA PHE A 78 -3.41 1.24 0.43
C PHE A 78 -3.34 1.48 1.93
N LEU A 79 -3.96 0.60 2.73
CA LEU A 79 -3.89 0.66 4.18
C LEU A 79 -2.45 0.46 4.69
N ALA A 80 -1.72 -0.50 4.11
CA ALA A 80 -0.32 -0.74 4.43
C ALA A 80 0.56 0.47 4.08
N PHE A 81 0.38 1.05 2.89
CA PHE A 81 1.09 2.27 2.47
C PHE A 81 0.81 3.41 3.46
N HIS A 82 -0.46 3.60 3.81
CA HIS A 82 -0.85 4.67 4.72
C HIS A 82 -0.24 4.54 6.10
N GLY A 83 -0.29 3.35 6.70
CA GLY A 83 0.30 3.10 8.01
C GLY A 83 1.80 3.36 8.03
N LEU A 84 2.51 2.86 7.00
CA LEU A 84 3.96 3.03 6.88
C LEU A 84 4.35 4.50 6.62
N LEU A 85 3.66 5.18 5.71
CA LEU A 85 3.94 6.58 5.42
C LEU A 85 3.63 7.49 6.61
N ALA A 86 2.51 7.25 7.30
CA ALA A 86 2.17 7.99 8.52
C ALA A 86 3.25 7.82 9.60
N PHE A 87 3.71 6.59 9.82
CA PHE A 87 4.82 6.31 10.74
C PHE A 87 6.10 7.07 10.38
N LEU A 88 6.47 7.07 9.09
CA LEU A 88 7.64 7.83 8.60
C LEU A 88 7.48 9.33 8.81
N SER A 89 6.28 9.88 8.53
CA SER A 89 6.00 11.31 8.76
C SER A 89 6.08 11.67 10.24
N PHE A 90 5.57 10.82 11.14
CA PHE A 90 5.70 11.03 12.59
C PHE A 90 7.15 10.98 13.06
N GLN A 91 7.94 9.99 12.62
CA GLN A 91 9.36 9.92 12.95
C GLN A 91 10.15 11.12 12.42
N SER A 92 9.88 11.51 11.19
CA SER A 92 10.61 12.61 10.55
C SER A 92 10.23 13.98 11.13
N ARG A 93 8.99 14.18 11.61
CA ARG A 93 8.66 15.36 12.44
C ARG A 93 9.40 15.35 13.78
N LYS A 94 9.47 14.19 14.46
CA LYS A 94 10.17 14.07 15.75
C LYS A 94 11.68 14.38 15.63
N ASN A 95 12.29 14.01 14.51
CA ASN A 95 13.71 14.22 14.26
C ASN A 95 14.04 15.59 13.62
N GLY A 96 13.04 16.45 13.38
CA GLY A 96 13.22 17.78 12.79
C GLY A 96 13.52 17.79 11.28
N SER A 97 13.45 16.65 10.61
CA SER A 97 13.78 16.49 9.18
C SER A 97 12.65 16.90 8.22
N LEU A 98 11.43 17.09 8.73
CA LEU A 98 10.28 17.59 7.96
C LEU A 98 9.86 18.98 8.48
N THR A 99 9.76 19.94 7.57
CA THR A 99 9.16 21.25 7.89
C THR A 99 7.64 21.10 8.06
N ASP A 100 7.04 21.99 8.86
CA ASP A 100 5.58 21.97 9.11
C ASP A 100 4.77 22.09 7.81
N LEU A 101 5.27 22.83 6.82
CA LEU A 101 4.64 22.94 5.50
C LEU A 101 4.50 21.57 4.83
N VAL A 102 5.56 20.75 4.84
CA VAL A 102 5.51 19.41 4.24
C VAL A 102 4.56 18.50 5.02
N GLY A 103 4.50 18.67 6.35
CA GLY A 103 3.50 17.99 7.19
C GLY A 103 2.06 18.33 6.79
N TRP A 104 1.75 19.61 6.55
CA TRP A 104 0.43 20.04 6.08
C TRP A 104 0.10 19.56 4.68
N VAL A 105 1.07 19.58 3.76
CA VAL A 105 0.89 19.03 2.41
C VAL A 105 0.60 17.53 2.47
N ALA A 106 1.36 16.78 3.28
CA ALA A 106 1.11 15.36 3.48
C ALA A 106 -0.29 15.10 4.06
N CYS A 107 -0.74 15.90 5.04
CA CYS A 107 -2.09 15.81 5.59
C CYS A 107 -3.17 16.13 4.54
N GLY A 108 -2.96 17.13 3.70
CA GLY A 108 -3.88 17.50 2.61
C GLY A 108 -4.03 16.37 1.59
N ILE A 109 -2.90 15.80 1.13
CA ILE A 109 -2.89 14.63 0.25
C ILE A 109 -3.65 13.47 0.90
N HIS A 110 -3.41 13.21 2.19
CA HIS A 110 -4.07 12.14 2.95
C HIS A 110 -5.59 12.31 2.98
N SER A 111 -6.08 13.52 3.25
CA SER A 111 -7.51 13.84 3.27
C SER A 111 -8.15 13.65 1.89
N VAL A 112 -7.49 14.09 0.82
CA VAL A 112 -7.97 13.87 -0.56
C VAL A 112 -8.04 12.39 -0.89
N MET A 113 -7.00 11.63 -0.55
CA MET A 113 -6.99 10.19 -0.77
C MET A 113 -8.14 9.52 -0.02
N ALA A 114 -8.35 9.82 1.25
CA ALA A 114 -9.47 9.28 2.04
C ALA A 114 -10.84 9.53 1.37
N VAL A 115 -11.06 10.73 0.82
CA VAL A 115 -12.28 11.06 0.06
C VAL A 115 -12.39 10.22 -1.20
N LEU A 116 -11.32 10.09 -2.00
CA LEU A 116 -11.31 9.24 -3.20
C LEU A 116 -11.61 7.78 -2.86
N PHE A 117 -11.07 7.25 -1.76
CA PHE A 117 -11.35 5.90 -1.28
C PHE A 117 -12.80 5.73 -0.87
N TYR A 118 -13.36 6.69 -0.15
CA TYR A 118 -14.76 6.67 0.24
C TYR A 118 -15.66 6.65 -1.00
N VAL A 119 -15.41 7.53 -1.98
CA VAL A 119 -16.17 7.55 -3.24
C VAL A 119 -16.07 6.23 -3.97
N TRP A 120 -14.86 5.70 -4.14
CA TRP A 120 -14.65 4.41 -4.79
C TRP A 120 -15.36 3.26 -4.06
N TYR A 121 -15.30 3.22 -2.72
CA TYR A 121 -16.04 2.25 -1.92
C TYR A 121 -17.55 2.36 -2.17
N LYS A 122 -18.11 3.58 -2.10
CA LYS A 122 -19.56 3.80 -2.31
C LYS A 122 -20.02 3.39 -3.71
N VAL A 123 -19.23 3.67 -4.75
CA VAL A 123 -19.55 3.28 -6.14
C VAL A 123 -19.49 1.77 -6.33
N THR A 124 -18.63 1.07 -5.56
CA THR A 124 -18.38 -0.36 -5.76
C THR A 124 -19.10 -1.27 -4.78
N GLU A 125 -19.66 -0.73 -3.69
CA GLU A 125 -20.35 -1.45 -2.61
C GLU A 125 -21.48 -2.36 -3.13
N SER A 126 -22.28 -1.88 -4.09
CA SER A 126 -23.40 -2.64 -4.67
C SER A 126 -22.94 -3.88 -5.44
N GLN A 127 -21.76 -3.81 -6.08
CA GLN A 127 -21.16 -4.94 -6.80
C GLN A 127 -20.71 -6.01 -5.81
N VAL A 128 -20.14 -5.61 -4.66
CA VAL A 128 -19.76 -6.53 -3.58
C VAL A 128 -20.99 -7.22 -2.98
N LYS A 129 -22.05 -6.46 -2.70
CA LYS A 129 -23.30 -6.99 -2.13
C LYS A 129 -23.98 -7.99 -3.07
N THR A 130 -24.10 -7.65 -4.36
CA THR A 130 -24.69 -8.53 -5.38
C THR A 130 -23.89 -9.82 -5.53
N TYR A 131 -22.57 -9.73 -5.55
CA TYR A 131 -21.71 -10.90 -5.63
C TYR A 131 -21.87 -11.82 -4.42
N THR A 132 -21.85 -11.25 -3.21
CA THR A 132 -21.99 -11.99 -1.95
C THR A 132 -23.35 -12.68 -1.86
N LYS A 133 -24.42 -12.06 -2.37
CA LYS A 133 -25.76 -12.68 -2.43
C LYS A 133 -25.83 -13.85 -3.41
N LYS A 134 -25.12 -13.78 -4.54
CA LYS A 134 -25.14 -14.82 -5.59
C LYS A 134 -24.27 -16.03 -5.24
N ASN A 135 -23.16 -15.83 -4.53
CA ASN A 135 -22.15 -16.87 -4.28
C ASN A 135 -21.84 -17.10 -2.78
N GLY A 136 -22.60 -16.46 -1.89
CA GLY A 136 -22.52 -16.73 -0.45
C GLY A 136 -22.86 -18.19 -0.14
N PRO A 137 -22.45 -18.71 1.03
CA PRO A 137 -22.84 -20.04 1.45
C PRO A 137 -24.35 -20.14 1.31
N LYS A 138 -24.80 -21.09 0.48
CA LYS A 138 -26.20 -21.48 0.50
C LYS A 138 -26.40 -22.02 1.90
N HIS A 139 -27.12 -21.28 2.73
CA HIS A 139 -27.66 -21.84 3.95
C HIS A 139 -28.67 -22.89 3.46
N ASP A 140 -28.19 -24.11 3.32
CA ASP A 140 -29.03 -25.28 3.08
C ASP A 140 -29.89 -25.41 4.34
N HIS A 141 -31.13 -24.93 4.23
CA HIS A 141 -32.17 -25.06 5.25
C HIS A 141 -32.73 -26.48 5.26
#